data_AF-A0AAD9F4B3-F1
#
_entry.id   AF-A0AAD9F4B3-F1
#
_cell.length_a   1.000
_cell.length_b   1.000
_cell.length_c   1.000
_cell.angle_alpha   90.00
_cell.angle_beta   90.00
_cell.angle_gamma   90.00
#
_symmetry.space_group_name_H-M   'P 1'
#
loop_
_entity.id
_entity.type
_entity.pdbx_description
1 polymer ?
#
loop_
_entity_poly.entity_id
_entity_poly.type
_entity_poly.pdbx_seq_one_letter_code
_entity_poly.pdbx_strand_id
1 'polypeptide(L)'
;MSAFDLQHENVEVVAVLEGVVETTGITMQARTSYVSEEILWGQRFVPTVSEEDGMYAVDYSKFGNTMKVPTPSCSAKKLDDVGGIARFKLHEGVTLRATVRRRRASVASRRSRMEK
;
A
#
# COMPACT_ATOMS: atom_id res chain seq x y z
N MET A 1 3.56 9.91 18.56
CA MET A 1 3.48 10.05 17.10
C MET A 1 2.05 10.20 16.57
N SER A 2 1.50 11.40 16.72
CA SER A 2 0.41 11.98 15.93
C SER A 2 0.96 12.58 14.62
N ALA A 3 0.09 13.13 13.76
CA ALA A 3 0.53 13.84 12.56
C ALA A 3 1.41 15.05 12.88
N PHE A 4 1.07 15.78 13.95
CA PHE A 4 1.85 16.92 14.43
C PHE A 4 3.20 16.46 14.98
N ASP A 5 3.21 15.42 15.83
CA ASP A 5 4.43 14.88 16.41
C ASP A 5 5.42 14.47 15.32
N LEU A 6 4.93 13.77 14.27
CA LEU A 6 5.76 13.29 13.16
C LEU A 6 6.55 14.42 12.48
N GLN A 7 5.96 15.60 12.32
CA GLN A 7 6.62 16.75 11.68
C GLN A 7 7.69 17.42 12.56
N HIS A 8 7.71 17.13 13.86
CA HIS A 8 8.58 17.80 14.83
C HIS A 8 9.54 16.84 15.54
N GLU A 9 9.40 15.54 15.32
CA GLU A 9 10.31 14.54 15.84
C GLU A 9 11.50 14.30 14.89
N ASN A 10 12.67 14.02 15.49
CA ASN A 10 13.86 13.60 14.76
C ASN A 10 13.83 12.07 14.61
N VAL A 11 13.17 11.60 13.56
CA VAL A 11 13.01 10.18 13.23
C VAL A 11 13.46 9.94 11.79
N GLU A 12 14.13 8.82 11.59
CA GLU A 12 14.52 8.29 10.28
C GLU A 12 14.10 6.82 10.18
N VAL A 13 13.39 6.47 9.11
CA VAL A 13 13.01 5.10 8.80
C VAL A 13 13.98 4.54 7.77
N VAL A 14 14.84 3.60 8.17
CA VAL A 14 15.76 2.91 7.25
C VAL A 14 15.07 1.66 6.69
N ALA A 15 14.93 1.60 5.37
CA ALA A 15 14.41 0.45 4.65
C ALA A 15 15.55 -0.32 3.98
N VAL A 16 15.60 -1.64 4.23
CA VAL A 16 16.60 -2.54 3.67
C VAL A 16 15.88 -3.67 2.94
N LEU A 17 16.21 -3.85 1.67
CA LEU A 17 15.76 -4.96 0.85
C LEU A 17 16.96 -5.86 0.54
N GLU A 18 16.88 -7.12 0.97
CA GLU A 18 17.87 -8.15 0.67
C GLU A 18 17.29 -9.18 -0.29
N GLY A 19 18.11 -9.66 -1.22
CA GLY A 19 17.71 -10.69 -2.17
C GLY A 19 18.92 -11.33 -2.83
N VAL A 20 18.67 -12.39 -3.60
CA VAL A 20 19.68 -13.03 -4.43
C VAL A 20 19.32 -12.77 -5.88
N VAL A 21 20.29 -12.31 -6.67
CA VAL A 21 20.09 -12.10 -8.11
C VAL A 21 20.09 -13.45 -8.81
N GLU A 22 18.95 -13.82 -9.41
CA GLU A 22 18.72 -15.16 -9.97
C GLU A 22 19.79 -15.56 -11.00
N THR A 23 20.23 -14.62 -11.86
CA THR A 23 21.18 -14.91 -12.94
C THR A 23 22.62 -15.12 -12.47
N THR A 24 22.99 -14.64 -11.28
CA THR A 24 24.38 -14.67 -10.80
C THR A 24 24.55 -15.44 -9.49
N GLY A 25 23.48 -15.67 -8.73
CA GLY A 25 23.53 -16.23 -7.38
C GLY A 25 24.16 -15.30 -6.33
N ILE A 26 24.47 -14.05 -6.70
CA ILE A 26 25.09 -13.07 -5.81
C ILE A 26 24.01 -12.44 -4.91
N THR A 27 24.33 -12.29 -3.62
CA THR A 27 23.50 -11.56 -2.67
C THR A 27 23.54 -10.05 -2.95
N MET A 28 22.37 -9.44 -3.04
CA MET A 28 22.16 -8.01 -3.25
C MET A 28 21.44 -7.41 -2.04
N GLN A 29 21.86 -6.20 -1.66
CA GLN A 29 21.18 -5.40 -0.67
C GLN A 29 20.94 -3.98 -1.22
N ALA A 30 19.68 -3.58 -1.29
CA ALA A 30 19.28 -2.20 -1.55
C ALA A 30 18.88 -1.51 -0.24
N ARG A 31 19.31 -0.27 -0.05
CA ARG A 31 19.00 0.53 1.14
C ARG A 31 18.46 1.89 0.73
N THR A 32 17.49 2.39 1.49
CA THR A 32 17.00 3.76 1.43
C THR A 32 16.54 4.19 2.82
N SER A 33 16.38 5.47 3.06
CA SER A 33 15.81 5.97 4.30
C SER A 33 14.86 7.13 4.05
N TYR A 34 13.98 7.35 5.01
CA TYR A 34 13.00 8.43 5.01
C TYR A 34 13.09 9.21 6.31
N VAL A 35 13.45 10.50 6.24
CA VAL A 35 13.38 11.40 7.39
C VAL A 35 11.93 11.82 7.65
N SER A 36 11.66 12.38 8.84
CA SER A 36 10.32 12.82 9.25
C SER A 36 9.60 13.68 8.20
N GLU A 37 10.32 14.60 7.56
CA GLU A 37 9.77 15.51 6.52
C GLU A 37 9.35 14.78 5.23
N GLU A 38 9.93 13.62 4.93
CA GLU A 38 9.63 12.81 3.74
C GLU A 38 8.42 11.89 3.96
N ILE A 39 7.99 11.69 5.22
CA ILE A 39 6.86 10.85 5.59
C ILE A 39 5.58 11.68 5.58
N LEU A 40 4.84 11.61 4.48
CA LEU A 40 3.64 12.41 4.27
C LEU A 40 2.40 11.78 4.95
N TRP A 41 1.95 12.37 6.06
CA TRP A 41 0.74 11.93 6.75
C TRP A 41 -0.53 12.14 5.89
N GLY A 42 -1.43 11.16 5.91
CA GLY A 42 -2.72 11.23 5.22
C GLY A 42 -2.63 11.19 3.69
N GLN A 43 -1.55 10.62 3.16
CA GLN A 43 -1.36 10.37 1.75
C GLN A 43 -1.58 8.89 1.41
N ARG A 44 -2.02 8.63 0.18
CA ARG A 44 -2.12 7.28 -0.39
C ARG A 44 -1.42 7.25 -1.74
N PHE A 45 -0.65 6.20 -2.03
CA PHE A 45 -0.08 5.98 -3.35
C PHE A 45 -1.17 5.82 -4.42
N VAL A 46 -0.94 6.46 -5.57
CA VAL A 46 -1.77 6.30 -6.76
C VAL A 46 -1.58 4.88 -7.32
N PRO A 47 -2.65 4.16 -7.71
CA PRO A 47 -2.52 2.83 -8.31
C PRO A 47 -1.67 2.84 -9.58
N THR A 48 -0.63 2.01 -9.59
CA THR A 48 0.35 1.90 -10.69
C THR A 48 0.05 0.74 -11.64
N VAL A 49 -0.70 -0.26 -11.17
CA VAL A 49 -0.98 -1.50 -11.91
C VAL A 49 -2.37 -1.45 -12.53
N SER A 50 -2.45 -1.65 -13.84
CA SER A 50 -3.69 -1.86 -14.61
C SER A 50 -3.72 -3.27 -15.20
N GLU A 51 -4.92 -3.68 -15.60
CA GLU A 51 -5.15 -4.92 -16.32
C GLU A 51 -5.83 -4.54 -17.64
N GLU A 52 -5.22 -4.93 -18.76
CA GLU A 52 -5.70 -4.67 -20.12
C GLU A 52 -5.47 -5.94 -20.94
N ASP A 53 -6.52 -6.42 -21.61
CA ASP A 53 -6.50 -7.65 -22.41
C ASP A 53 -5.92 -8.89 -21.71
N GLY A 54 -6.20 -9.04 -20.40
CA GLY A 54 -5.73 -10.16 -19.58
C GLY A 54 -4.26 -10.08 -19.17
N MET A 55 -3.58 -8.98 -19.49
CA MET A 55 -2.19 -8.72 -19.11
C MET A 55 -2.14 -7.63 -18.04
N TYR A 56 -1.19 -7.77 -17.10
CA TYR A 56 -0.91 -6.71 -16.13
C TYR A 56 0.15 -5.76 -16.68
N ALA A 57 -0.15 -4.47 -16.65
CA ALA A 57 0.78 -3.41 -17.03
C ALA A 57 1.10 -2.52 -15.81
N VAL A 58 2.34 -2.04 -15.74
CA VAL A 58 2.80 -1.14 -14.68
C VAL A 58 3.16 0.21 -15.30
N ASP A 59 2.47 1.27 -14.86
CA ASP A 59 2.75 2.64 -15.27
C ASP A 59 3.75 3.31 -14.32
N TYR A 60 5.04 3.18 -14.60
CA TYR A 60 6.10 3.74 -13.76
C TYR A 60 6.06 5.27 -13.64
N SER A 61 5.35 6.00 -14.52
CA SER A 61 5.18 7.46 -14.37
C SER A 61 4.35 7.83 -13.13
N LYS A 62 3.57 6.88 -12.61
CA LYS A 62 2.80 7.01 -11.37
C LYS A 62 3.56 6.56 -10.13
N PHE A 63 4.76 6.03 -10.29
CA PHE A 63 5.56 5.55 -9.17
C PHE A 63 5.93 6.72 -8.25
N GLY A 64 5.65 6.58 -6.96
CA GLY A 64 5.86 7.65 -5.97
C GLY A 64 4.75 8.71 -5.93
N ASN A 65 3.83 8.77 -6.91
CA ASN A 65 2.73 9.73 -6.88
C ASN A 65 1.75 9.39 -5.75
N THR A 66 1.32 10.42 -5.03
CA THR A 66 0.39 10.31 -3.91
C THR A 66 -0.83 11.21 -4.06
N MET A 67 -1.90 10.84 -3.37
CA MET A 67 -3.13 11.63 -3.25
C MET A 67 -3.55 11.76 -1.79
N LYS A 68 -4.04 12.96 -1.42
CA LYS A 68 -4.57 13.22 -0.08
C LYS A 68 -5.81 12.36 0.15
N VAL A 69 -5.90 11.76 1.33
CA VAL A 69 -7.07 11.01 1.77
C VAL A 69 -7.49 11.47 3.17
N PRO A 70 -8.81 11.50 3.47
CA PRO A 70 -9.28 11.79 4.83
C PRO A 70 -8.64 10.82 5.83
N THR A 71 -7.93 11.38 6.80
CA THR A 71 -7.08 10.64 7.74
C THR A 71 -7.08 11.36 9.09
N PRO A 72 -7.30 10.66 10.21
CA PRO A 72 -7.22 11.27 11.53
C PRO A 72 -5.84 11.87 11.77
N SER A 73 -5.76 13.05 12.38
CA SER A 73 -4.48 13.70 12.74
C SER A 73 -3.93 13.20 14.09
N CYS A 74 -4.71 12.41 14.84
CA CYS A 74 -4.28 11.85 16.12
C CYS A 74 -3.31 10.68 15.95
N SER A 75 -2.64 10.31 17.04
CA SER A 75 -1.80 9.10 17.03
C SER A 75 -2.64 7.83 16.88
N ALA A 76 -2.02 6.74 16.43
CA ALA A 76 -2.67 5.43 16.33
C ALA A 76 -3.29 4.99 17.67
N LYS A 77 -2.57 5.17 18.78
CA LYS A 77 -3.07 4.88 20.13
C LYS A 77 -4.38 5.62 20.44
N LYS A 78 -4.40 6.94 20.22
CA LYS A 78 -5.60 7.75 20.46
C LYS A 78 -6.76 7.35 19.53
N LEU A 79 -6.45 6.96 18.29
CA LEU A 79 -7.45 6.47 17.36
C LEU A 79 -8.09 5.17 17.83
N ASP A 80 -7.29 4.24 18.37
CA ASP A 80 -7.78 2.98 18.92
C ASP A 80 -8.64 3.21 20.17
N ASP A 81 -8.22 4.13 21.05
CA ASP A 81 -8.97 4.50 22.26
C ASP A 81 -10.39 5.03 21.95
N VAL A 82 -10.57 5.73 20.81
CA VAL A 82 -11.88 6.23 20.36
C VAL A 82 -12.67 5.22 19.51
N GLY A 83 -12.15 3.99 19.38
CA GLY A 83 -12.79 2.86 18.67
C GLY A 83 -12.42 2.73 17.20
N GLY A 84 -11.24 3.21 16.84
CA GLY A 84 -10.52 2.87 15.62
C GLY A 84 -11.04 3.51 14.34
N ILE A 85 -10.43 3.09 13.22
CA ILE A 85 -10.73 3.58 11.87
C ILE A 85 -12.21 3.38 11.48
N ALA A 86 -12.86 2.33 11.98
CA ALA A 86 -14.26 2.04 11.67
C ALA A 86 -15.19 3.16 12.15
N ARG A 87 -14.99 3.65 13.38
CA ARG A 87 -15.77 4.77 13.93
C ARG A 87 -15.45 6.09 13.23
N PHE A 88 -14.18 6.33 12.93
CA PHE A 88 -13.78 7.51 12.18
C PHE A 88 -14.48 7.59 10.81
N LYS A 89 -14.53 6.49 10.06
CA LYS A 89 -15.22 6.41 8.76
C LYS A 89 -16.72 6.72 8.83
N LEU A 90 -17.39 6.32 9.92
CA LEU A 90 -18.80 6.63 10.13
C LEU A 90 -19.02 8.13 10.33
N HIS A 91 -18.16 8.78 11.14
CA HIS A 91 -18.30 10.19 11.47
C HIS A 91 -17.97 11.12 10.29
N GLU A 92 -16.99 10.74 9.47
CA GLU A 92 -16.51 11.59 8.38
C GLU A 92 -17.25 11.35 7.05
N GLY A 93 -18.19 10.38 7.00
CA GLY A 93 -18.97 10.09 5.79
C GLY A 93 -18.13 9.55 4.61
N VAL A 94 -16.89 9.12 4.86
CA VAL A 94 -15.94 8.78 3.81
C VAL A 94 -16.01 7.29 3.46
N THR A 95 -16.72 6.96 2.38
CA THR A 95 -16.57 5.65 1.72
C THR A 95 -15.28 5.60 0.91
N LEU A 96 -14.14 5.37 1.56
CA LEU A 96 -12.92 4.98 0.83
C LEU A 96 -13.20 3.63 0.18
N ARG A 97 -13.28 3.58 -1.16
CA ARG A 97 -13.28 2.31 -1.91
C ARG A 97 -12.10 1.47 -1.40
N ALA A 98 -12.40 0.28 -0.91
CA ALA A 98 -11.39 -0.73 -0.64
C ALA A 98 -10.80 -1.13 -2.00
N THR A 99 -9.55 -0.78 -2.26
CA THR A 99 -8.79 -1.28 -3.42
C THR A 99 -8.33 -2.72 -3.25
N VAL A 100 -8.83 -3.43 -2.23
CA VAL A 100 -8.60 -4.87 -2.09
C VAL A 100 -9.32 -5.56 -3.24
N ARG A 101 -8.61 -5.72 -4.36
CA ARG A 101 -8.97 -6.58 -5.49
C ARG A 101 -9.01 -8.00 -4.92
N ARG A 102 -10.18 -8.39 -4.40
CA ARG A 102 -10.47 -9.76 -3.95
C ARG A 102 -10.15 -10.65 -5.14
N ARG A 103 -9.18 -11.58 -5.01
CA ARG A 103 -8.93 -12.61 -6.01
C ARG A 103 -10.29 -13.28 -6.30
N ARG A 104 -10.87 -13.03 -7.47
CA ARG A 104 -11.93 -13.91 -7.98
C ARG A 104 -11.24 -15.24 -8.23
N ALA A 105 -11.60 -16.28 -7.46
CA ALA A 105 -11.23 -17.64 -7.81
C ALA A 105 -11.74 -17.89 -9.23
N SER A 106 -10.83 -18.15 -10.17
CA SER A 106 -11.21 -18.61 -11.49
C SER A 106 -11.93 -19.95 -11.31
N VAL A 107 -13.19 -20.01 -11.75
CA VAL A 107 -13.91 -21.28 -11.85
C VAL A 107 -13.18 -22.08 -12.93
N ALA A 108 -12.38 -23.06 -12.51
CA ALA A 108 -11.71 -23.99 -13.40
C ALA A 108 -12.79 -24.69 -14.26
N SER A 109 -12.80 -24.38 -15.56
CA SER A 109 -13.60 -25.10 -16.54
C SER A 109 -13.06 -26.52 -16.63
N ARG A 110 -13.76 -27.46 -15.97
CA ARG A 110 -13.55 -28.89 -16.16
C ARG A 110 -13.97 -29.25 -17.57
N ARG A 111 -13.04 -29.24 -18.53
CA ARG A 111 -13.21 -30.02 -19.76
C ARG A 111 -13.02 -31.48 -19.41
N SER A 112 -14.12 -32.19 -19.18
CA SER A 112 -14.13 -33.66 -19.17
C SER A 112 -13.80 -34.15 -20.58
N ARG A 113 -12.60 -34.68 -20.75
CA ARG A 113 -12.20 -35.56 -21.84
C ARG A 113 -13.11 -36.78 -21.80
N MET A 114 -14.01 -36.94 -22.78
CA MET A 114 -14.62 -38.23 -23.08
C MET A 114 -13.92 -38.77 -24.33
N GLU A 115 -13.19 -39.86 -24.13
CA GLU A 115 -12.78 -40.79 -25.18
C GLU A 115 -14.03 -41.44 -25.80
N LYS A 116 -14.04 -41.53 -27.12
CA LYS A 116 -14.32 -42.75 -27.89
C LYS A 116 -13.84 -42.57 -29.32
#